data_AF-A6TVY2-F1
#
_entry.id   AF-A6TVY2-F1
#
_cell.length_a   1.000
_cell.length_b   1.000
_cell.length_c   1.000
_cell.angle_alpha   90.00
_cell.angle_beta   90.00
_cell.angle_gamma   90.00
#
_symmetry.space_group_name_H-M   'P 1'
#
loop_
_entity.id
_entity.type
_entity.pdbx_description
1 polymer ?
#
loop_
_entity_poly.entity_id
_entity_poly.type
_entity_poly.pdbx_seq_one_letter_code
_entity_poly.pdbx_strand_id
1 'polypeptide(L)'
;MTSFFTNKTKENMDINDEVIANNMMGSAAASAQAYLSATMTAPTPELKAMYSSSLNQVLGGHTAVTELAVKKGWEKPYHSPSEQLSDVYNKSKNTLS
;
A
#
# COMPACT_ATOMS: atom_id res chain seq x y z
N MET A 1 14.53 26.48 15.18
CA MET A 1 13.88 26.88 13.90
C MET A 1 13.39 25.69 13.06
N THR A 2 13.24 24.49 13.62
CA THR A 2 12.71 23.31 12.91
C THR A 2 11.18 23.22 12.93
N SER A 3 10.50 23.81 13.92
CA SER A 3 9.05 23.68 14.08
C SER A 3 8.20 24.36 13.00
N PHE A 4 8.64 25.47 12.41
CA PHE A 4 7.82 26.20 11.41
C PHE A 4 7.68 25.44 10.09
N PHE A 5 8.76 24.81 9.61
CA PHE A 5 8.73 24.00 8.39
C PHE A 5 8.02 22.67 8.62
N THR A 6 8.21 22.03 9.79
CA THR A 6 7.51 20.79 10.16
C THR A 6 6.00 20.98 10.36
N ASN A 7 5.56 22.16 10.82
CA ASN A 7 4.12 22.46 10.95
C ASN A 7 3.47 22.74 9.59
N LYS A 8 4.12 23.55 8.74
CA LYS A 8 3.59 23.86 7.39
C LYS A 8 3.53 22.66 6.45
N THR A 9 4.45 21.70 6.58
CA THR A 9 4.39 20.46 5.79
C THR A 9 3.29 19.50 6.26
N LYS A 10 2.85 19.59 7.53
CA LYS A 10 1.69 18.84 8.03
C LYS A 10 0.36 19.50 7.69
N GLU A 11 0.30 20.84 7.67
CA GLU A 11 -0.93 21.59 7.30
C GLU A 11 -1.30 21.43 5.82
N ASN A 12 -0.33 21.19 4.93
CA ASN A 12 -0.53 21.10 3.48
C ASN A 12 -0.54 19.66 2.93
N MET A 13 -0.47 18.63 3.78
CA MET A 13 -0.48 17.24 3.34
C MET A 13 -1.80 16.60 3.78
N ASP A 14 -2.76 16.53 2.85
CA ASP A 14 -4.07 15.91 3.09
C ASP A 14 -3.93 14.38 3.09
N ILE A 15 -3.31 13.84 4.16
CA ILE A 15 -3.16 12.41 4.38
C ILE A 15 -4.47 11.89 4.98
N ASN A 16 -5.38 11.44 4.12
CA ASN A 16 -6.60 10.77 4.53
C ASN A 16 -6.42 9.23 4.59
N ASP A 17 -7.41 8.53 5.14
CA ASP A 17 -7.37 7.08 5.30
C ASP A 17 -7.20 6.31 3.98
N GLU A 18 -7.71 6.84 2.86
CA GLU A 18 -7.53 6.26 1.53
C GLU A 18 -6.06 6.33 1.08
N VAL A 19 -5.40 7.48 1.30
CA VAL A 19 -3.97 7.65 1.02
C VAL A 19 -3.13 6.70 1.88
N ILE A 20 -3.47 6.55 3.17
CA ILE A 20 -2.80 5.61 4.07
C ILE A 20 -3.00 4.17 3.58
N ALA A 21 -4.22 3.77 3.24
CA ALA A 21 -4.52 2.42 2.76
C ALA A 21 -3.78 2.11 1.45
N ASN A 22 -3.73 3.05 0.51
CA ASN A 22 -2.98 2.90 -0.74
C ASN A 22 -1.47 2.73 -0.48
N ASN A 23 -0.91 3.53 0.43
CA ASN A 23 0.50 3.40 0.81
C ASN A 23 0.79 2.05 1.50
N MET A 24 -0.10 1.58 2.37
CA MET A 24 0.01 0.28 3.02
C MET A 24 -0.05 -0.88 2.01
N MET A 25 -0.99 -0.84 1.05
CA MET A 25 -1.08 -1.86 -0.01
C MET A 25 0.19 -1.90 -0.85
N GLY A 26 0.69 -0.74 -1.30
CA GLY A 26 1.95 -0.66 -2.06
C GLY A 26 3.16 -1.18 -1.28
N SER A 27 3.28 -0.79 0.00
CA SER A 27 4.36 -1.24 0.88
C SER A 27 4.29 -2.75 1.16
N ALA A 28 3.09 -3.29 1.33
CA ALA A 28 2.87 -4.71 1.52
C ALA A 28 3.22 -5.51 0.25
N ALA A 29 2.86 -5.03 -0.94
CA ALA A 29 3.24 -5.66 -2.20
C ALA A 29 4.77 -5.70 -2.38
N ALA A 30 5.46 -4.58 -2.10
CA ALA A 30 6.92 -4.52 -2.14
C ALA A 30 7.58 -5.48 -1.11
N SER A 31 7.03 -5.54 0.11
CA SER A 31 7.50 -6.43 1.16
C SER A 31 7.28 -7.90 0.81
N ALA A 32 6.13 -8.25 0.21
CA ALA A 32 5.85 -9.60 -0.27
C ALA A 32 6.85 -10.02 -1.35
N GLN A 33 7.16 -9.13 -2.30
CA GLN A 33 8.18 -9.37 -3.31
C GLN A 33 9.55 -9.64 -2.68
N ALA A 34 9.95 -8.83 -1.69
CA ALA A 34 11.22 -9.01 -0.98
C ALA A 34 11.27 -10.34 -0.22
N TYR A 35 10.23 -10.70 0.52
CA TYR A 35 10.17 -11.97 1.25
C TYR A 35 10.11 -13.19 0.33
N LEU A 36 9.43 -13.09 -0.80
CA LEU A 36 9.44 -14.14 -1.82
C LEU A 36 10.85 -14.34 -2.38
N SER A 37 11.53 -13.26 -2.77
CA SER A 37 12.90 -13.32 -3.26
C SER A 37 13.85 -13.91 -2.21
N ALA A 38 13.75 -13.49 -0.95
CA ALA A 38 14.56 -14.02 0.15
C ALA A 38 14.27 -15.50 0.43
N THR A 39 13.00 -15.93 0.32
CA THR A 39 12.61 -17.35 0.45
C THR A 39 13.24 -18.22 -0.63
N MET A 40 13.35 -17.70 -1.86
CA MET A 40 13.91 -18.45 -3.00
C MET A 40 15.45 -18.54 -2.97
N THR A 41 16.13 -17.55 -2.37
CA THR A 41 17.59 -17.52 -2.27
C THR A 41 18.13 -17.98 -0.91
N ALA A 42 17.25 -18.33 0.03
CA ALA A 42 17.63 -18.77 1.37
C ALA A 42 18.53 -20.02 1.32
N PRO A 43 19.72 -19.99 1.97
CA PRO A 43 20.67 -21.09 1.93
C PRO A 43 20.31 -22.25 2.85
N THR A 44 19.37 -22.06 3.79
CA THR A 44 18.96 -23.09 4.75
C THR A 44 17.43 -23.22 4.86
N PRO A 45 16.91 -24.41 5.24
CA PRO A 45 15.48 -24.62 5.45
C PRO A 45 14.87 -23.71 6.53
N GLU A 46 15.61 -23.38 7.59
CA GLU A 46 15.14 -22.55 8.70
C GLU A 46 14.92 -21.11 8.25
N LEU A 47 15.86 -20.53 7.50
CA LEU A 47 15.70 -19.20 6.92
C LEU A 47 14.57 -19.16 5.90
N LYS A 48 14.44 -20.23 5.08
CA LYS A 48 13.33 -20.37 4.13
C LYS A 48 11.98 -20.36 4.85
N ALA A 49 11.85 -21.11 5.95
CA ALA A 49 10.63 -21.16 6.74
C ALA A 49 10.31 -19.79 7.38
N MET A 50 11.32 -19.09 7.90
CA MET A 50 11.16 -17.75 8.47
C MET A 50 10.64 -16.74 7.43
N TYR A 51 11.29 -16.64 6.26
CA TYR A 51 10.86 -15.71 5.21
C TYR A 51 9.49 -16.09 4.63
N SER A 52 9.18 -17.38 4.50
CA SER A 52 7.86 -17.85 4.07
C SER A 52 6.76 -17.45 5.06
N SER A 53 7.04 -17.53 6.38
CA SER A 53 6.10 -17.09 7.41
C SER A 53 5.84 -15.60 7.33
N SER A 54 6.89 -14.78 7.15
CA SER A 54 6.74 -13.34 6.97
C SER A 54 6.00 -12.98 5.68
N LEU A 55 6.26 -13.69 4.58
CA LEU A 55 5.51 -13.54 3.34
C LEU A 55 4.00 -13.75 3.57
N ASN A 56 3.62 -14.83 4.26
CA ASN A 56 2.23 -15.12 4.55
C ASN A 56 1.57 -14.02 5.41
N GLN A 57 2.28 -13.48 6.39
CA GLN A 57 1.78 -12.37 7.22
C GLN A 57 1.53 -11.11 6.39
N VAL A 58 2.48 -10.75 5.51
CA VAL A 58 2.34 -9.59 4.62
C VAL A 58 1.19 -9.78 3.62
N LEU A 59 1.03 -10.97 3.07
CA LEU A 59 -0.10 -11.29 2.19
C LEU A 59 -1.44 -11.14 2.93
N GLY A 60 -1.54 -11.65 4.16
CA GLY A 60 -2.74 -11.47 4.99
C GLY A 60 -3.05 -10.00 5.27
N GLY A 61 -2.02 -9.20 5.59
CA GLY A 61 -2.14 -7.76 5.78
C GLY A 61 -2.60 -7.04 4.51
N HIS A 62 -1.98 -7.34 3.37
CA HIS A 62 -2.39 -6.80 2.07
C HIS A 62 -3.86 -7.10 1.79
N THR A 63 -4.29 -8.37 1.92
CA THR A 63 -5.69 -8.77 1.72
C THR A 63 -6.64 -8.00 2.62
N ALA A 64 -6.33 -7.85 3.91
CA ALA A 64 -7.18 -7.11 4.84
C ALA A 64 -7.35 -5.63 4.46
N VAL A 65 -6.27 -4.96 4.03
CA VAL A 65 -6.33 -3.55 3.60
C VAL A 65 -7.05 -3.42 2.25
N THR A 66 -6.84 -4.35 1.31
CA THR A 66 -7.60 -4.37 0.05
C THR A 66 -9.09 -4.55 0.29
N GLU A 67 -9.48 -5.47 1.16
CA GLU A 67 -10.90 -5.65 1.54
C GLU A 67 -11.48 -4.38 2.16
N LEU A 68 -10.73 -3.71 3.03
CA LEU A 68 -11.14 -2.43 3.61
C LEU A 68 -11.34 -1.37 2.53
N ALA A 69 -10.39 -1.24 1.60
CA ALA A 69 -10.45 -0.27 0.51
C ALA A 69 -11.67 -0.49 -0.40
N VAL A 70 -11.99 -1.76 -0.72
CA VAL A 70 -13.20 -2.10 -1.46
C VAL A 70 -14.46 -1.79 -0.65
N LYS A 71 -14.52 -2.18 0.63
CA LYS A 71 -15.67 -1.90 1.52
C LYS A 71 -15.93 -0.40 1.70
N LYS A 72 -14.89 0.42 1.70
CA LYS A 72 -14.96 1.88 1.81
C LYS A 72 -15.23 2.58 0.47
N GLY A 73 -15.24 1.84 -0.64
CA GLY A 73 -15.45 2.38 -1.99
C GLY A 73 -14.25 3.14 -2.55
N TRP A 74 -13.08 3.04 -1.92
CA TRP A 74 -11.84 3.63 -2.39
C TRP A 74 -11.31 2.87 -3.61
N GLU A 75 -11.38 1.54 -3.57
CA GLU A 75 -11.03 0.66 -4.68
C GLU A 75 -12.30 0.11 -5.33
N LYS A 76 -12.34 0.12 -6.66
CA LYS A 76 -13.53 -0.27 -7.44
C LYS A 76 -13.14 -1.33 -8.48
N PRO A 77 -12.87 -2.57 -8.03
CA PRO A 77 -12.18 -3.57 -8.85
C PRO A 77 -12.96 -4.01 -10.10
N TYR A 78 -14.27 -3.77 -10.13
CA TYR A 78 -15.15 -4.13 -11.24
C TYR A 78 -15.46 -2.98 -12.21
N HIS A 79 -14.88 -1.80 -11.99
CA HIS A 79 -14.90 -0.73 -13.00
C HIS A 79 -14.17 -1.20 -14.26
N SER A 80 -14.67 -0.78 -15.44
CA SER A 80 -13.94 -1.02 -16.69
C SER A 80 -12.56 -0.34 -16.66
N PRO A 81 -11.59 -0.79 -17.45
CA PRO A 81 -10.26 -0.17 -17.48
C PRO A 81 -10.30 1.35 -17.75
N SER A 82 -11.21 1.83 -18.59
CA SER A 82 -11.43 3.26 -18.84
C SER A 82 -11.94 4.01 -17.62
N GLU A 83 -12.85 3.41 -16.85
CA GLU A 83 -13.38 4.00 -15.62
C GLU A 83 -12.32 4.02 -14.53
N GLN A 84 -11.52 2.96 -14.38
CA GLN A 84 -10.40 2.91 -13.44
C GLN A 84 -9.35 4.00 -13.76
N LEU A 85 -9.00 4.19 -15.04
CA LEU A 85 -8.07 5.23 -15.45
C LEU A 85 -8.62 6.64 -15.17
N SER A 86 -9.92 6.86 -15.45
CA SER A 86 -10.60 8.11 -15.15
C SER A 86 -10.63 8.40 -13.64
N ASP A 87 -10.93 7.38 -12.83
CA ASP A 87 -10.94 7.49 -11.37
C ASP A 87 -9.56 7.88 -10.83
N VAL A 88 -8.49 7.22 -11.27
CA VAL A 88 -7.11 7.55 -10.86
C VAL A 88 -6.71 8.95 -11.33
N TYR A 89 -7.05 9.34 -12.55
CA TYR A 89 -6.78 10.68 -13.06
C TYR A 89 -7.49 11.76 -12.24
N ASN A 90 -8.76 11.58 -11.94
CA ASN A 90 -9.52 12.52 -11.11
C ASN A 90 -8.99 12.59 -9.67
N LYS A 91 -8.62 11.44 -9.08
CA LYS A 91 -7.96 11.41 -7.76
C LYS A 91 -6.67 12.22 -7.77
N SER A 92 -5.82 12.04 -8.79
CA SER A 92 -4.53 12.74 -8.89
C SER A 92 -4.64 14.26 -8.92
N LYS A 93 -5.72 14.81 -9.50
CA LYS A 93 -5.99 16.26 -9.49
C LYS A 93 -6.24 16.79 -8.09
N ASN A 94 -6.98 16.04 -7.28
CA ASN A 94 -7.38 16.45 -5.93
C ASN A 94 -6.26 16.24 -4.90
N THR A 95 -5.24 15.42 -5.21
CA THR A 95 -4.10 15.18 -4.30
C THR A 95 -3.00 16.24 -4.41
N LEU A 96 -2.97 17.02 -5.50
CA LEU A 96 -1.97 18.08 -5.74
C LEU A 96 -2.54 19.50 -5.61
N SER A 97 -3.77 19.63 -5.10
CA SER A 97 -4.44 20.92 -4.84
C SER A 97 -4.02 21.48 -3.49
#